data_AF-A0A8H7RKG4-F1
#
_entry.id   AF-A0A8H7RKG4-F1
#
_cell.length_a   1.000
_cell.length_b   1.000
_cell.length_c   1.000
_cell.angle_alpha   90.00
_cell.angle_beta   90.00
_cell.angle_gamma   90.00
#
_symmetry.space_group_name_H-M   'P 1'
#
loop_
_entity.id
_entity.type
_entity.pdbx_description
1 polymer ?
#
loop_
_entity_poly.entity_id
_entity_poly.type
_entity_poly.pdbx_seq_one_letter_code
_entity_poly.pdbx_strand_id
1 'polypeptide(L)'
;MLMEDTLQEEQRLSPVNIDKAEYIISLASKKNGAFKPMMQLLREVEEQLLLRQKKNRLFYQVVKVVDERYKRQVQGNNQQIESILAEMQHIQQDMDHLTSCRANLKQELEGHEDQLNEIRDYAEQRRNKKSKREKQYHQLYNIPIVATQFKKKYVRARDKNSDAEERVSEVRATVDSCQRAMGELSKSLGECQKRREELTLQQGELSTQKQKIEDLLFNLHEGCKFWMGFDQYQSDTAAKATNTFIETIQKHAKSHNTFHKIMDPNNDFVKILKMALFEYGQAESYAQSRWDGLQVEYDCAKCRTSHVGWPTPDKVRTADLLCDACYKEARTSMIWEKKMKMGMDRSQQLLSLPGGSTLSFSSTATAASSSSSTSMSSKPGFKKVMQIFKGGKRRSSSNNSYDSPEQQRNSQLLRA
;
A
#
# COMPACT_ATOMS: atom_id res chain seq x y z
N MET A 1 28.02 -14.03 -33.05
CA MET A 1 29.23 -13.19 -32.89
C MET A 1 28.98 -11.78 -32.34
N LEU A 2 27.78 -11.42 -31.84
CA LEU A 2 27.53 -10.14 -31.13
C LEU A 2 26.73 -10.33 -29.82
N MET A 3 26.48 -11.58 -29.42
CA MET A 3 25.87 -11.91 -28.12
C MET A 3 26.92 -12.07 -27.01
N GLU A 4 28.19 -12.19 -27.37
CA GLU A 4 29.28 -12.34 -26.40
C GLU A 4 29.75 -11.01 -25.85
N ASP A 5 29.63 -9.88 -26.57
CA ASP A 5 30.29 -8.64 -26.15
C ASP A 5 29.74 -8.04 -24.84
N THR A 6 28.45 -8.18 -24.52
CA THR A 6 27.92 -7.58 -23.28
C THR A 6 27.95 -8.49 -22.06
N LEU A 7 27.96 -9.82 -22.25
CA LEU A 7 28.22 -10.75 -21.14
C LEU A 7 29.74 -10.93 -20.92
N GLN A 8 30.57 -10.72 -21.96
CA GLN A 8 32.03 -10.60 -21.82
C GLN A 8 32.48 -9.23 -21.31
N GLU A 9 31.72 -8.14 -21.51
CA GLU A 9 32.02 -6.81 -20.89
C GLU A 9 31.93 -6.84 -19.36
N GLU A 10 31.02 -7.63 -18.78
CA GLU A 10 30.95 -7.80 -17.31
C GLU A 10 31.95 -8.82 -16.75
N GLN A 11 32.46 -9.74 -17.57
CA GLN A 11 33.40 -10.77 -17.14
C GLN A 11 34.89 -10.45 -17.37
N ARG A 12 35.25 -9.35 -18.04
CA ARG A 12 36.66 -9.07 -18.41
C ARG A 12 37.37 -7.97 -17.63
N LEU A 13 36.68 -7.28 -16.73
CA LEU A 13 37.24 -6.09 -16.09
C LEU A 13 37.55 -6.39 -14.62
N SER A 14 38.81 -6.74 -14.35
CA SER A 14 39.35 -6.76 -12.97
C SER A 14 39.04 -5.42 -12.32
N PRO A 15 38.49 -5.39 -11.08
CA PRO A 15 38.15 -4.15 -10.40
C PRO A 15 39.36 -3.23 -10.34
N VAL A 16 39.12 -1.91 -10.44
CA VAL A 16 40.17 -0.91 -10.26
C VAL A 16 40.56 -0.95 -8.79
N ASN A 17 41.74 -1.49 -8.50
CA ASN A 17 42.23 -1.62 -7.15
C ASN A 17 43.72 -1.26 -7.06
N ILE A 18 44.24 -1.25 -5.83
CA ILE A 18 45.66 -0.97 -5.58
C ILE A 18 46.57 -1.96 -6.29
N ASP A 19 46.21 -3.25 -6.35
CA ASP A 19 47.01 -4.28 -7.02
C ASP A 19 47.19 -3.97 -8.51
N LYS A 20 46.14 -3.47 -9.17
CA LYS A 20 46.19 -3.02 -10.57
C LYS A 20 47.12 -1.82 -10.72
N ALA A 21 47.09 -0.87 -9.79
CA ALA A 21 48.01 0.26 -9.76
C ALA A 21 49.47 -0.18 -9.59
N GLU A 22 49.73 -1.09 -8.64
CA GLU A 22 51.07 -1.63 -8.39
C GLU A 22 51.58 -2.46 -9.56
N TYR A 23 50.70 -3.22 -10.21
CA TYR A 23 51.05 -3.97 -11.41
C TYR A 23 51.44 -3.03 -12.55
N ILE A 24 50.66 -1.97 -12.82
CA ILE A 24 50.97 -0.95 -13.83
C ILE A 24 52.34 -0.33 -13.57
N ILE A 25 52.63 0.04 -12.31
CA ILE A 25 53.92 0.63 -11.92
C ILE A 25 55.06 -0.38 -12.06
N SER A 26 54.83 -1.65 -11.70
CA SER A 26 55.83 -2.71 -11.82
C SER A 26 56.26 -2.96 -13.26
N LEU A 27 55.38 -2.73 -14.24
CA LEU A 27 55.71 -2.89 -15.66
C LEU A 27 56.83 -1.94 -16.09
N ALA A 28 56.94 -0.75 -15.48
CA ALA A 28 58.02 0.17 -15.79
C ALA A 28 59.41 -0.34 -15.38
N SER A 29 59.51 -1.37 -14.54
CA SER A 29 60.80 -1.98 -14.16
C SER A 29 61.29 -3.05 -15.16
N LYS A 30 60.46 -3.48 -16.11
CA LYS A 30 60.80 -4.54 -17.09
C LYS A 30 61.57 -3.96 -18.30
N LYS A 31 62.74 -4.53 -18.61
CA LYS A 31 63.55 -4.14 -19.78
C LYS A 31 62.82 -4.44 -21.09
N ASN A 32 62.72 -3.43 -21.96
CA ASN A 32 62.21 -3.43 -23.35
C ASN A 32 60.75 -3.93 -23.54
N GLY A 33 59.86 -3.03 -23.95
CA GLY A 33 58.51 -3.38 -24.44
C GLY A 33 57.36 -3.18 -23.46
N ALA A 34 57.61 -2.72 -22.22
CA ALA A 34 56.59 -2.57 -21.19
C ALA A 34 55.66 -1.34 -21.34
N PHE A 35 56.04 -0.38 -22.17
CA PHE A 35 55.25 0.84 -22.40
C PHE A 35 53.87 0.56 -23.00
N LYS A 36 53.81 -0.29 -24.03
CA LYS A 36 52.56 -0.65 -24.71
C LYS A 36 51.55 -1.35 -23.77
N PRO A 37 51.91 -2.41 -23.03
CA PRO A 37 50.98 -3.04 -22.08
C PRO A 37 50.61 -2.12 -20.91
N MET A 38 51.53 -1.29 -20.41
CA MET A 38 51.22 -0.31 -19.37
C MET A 38 50.18 0.72 -19.85
N MET A 39 50.38 1.27 -21.05
CA MET A 39 49.41 2.19 -21.66
C MET A 39 48.05 1.53 -21.90
N GLN A 40 48.03 0.26 -22.32
CA GLN A 40 46.79 -0.50 -22.48
C GLN A 40 46.02 -0.61 -21.16
N LEU A 41 46.69 -0.95 -20.06
CA LEU A 41 46.06 -1.07 -18.75
C LEU A 41 45.56 0.28 -18.21
N LEU A 42 46.30 1.37 -18.45
CA LEU A 42 45.86 2.70 -18.05
C LEU A 42 44.60 3.14 -18.82
N ARG A 43 44.53 2.83 -20.13
CA ARG A 43 43.31 3.05 -20.93
C ARG A 43 42.15 2.18 -20.45
N GLU A 44 42.43 0.94 -20.03
CA GLU A 44 41.42 0.07 -19.43
C GLU A 44 40.88 0.65 -18.11
N VAL A 45 41.75 1.24 -17.28
CA VAL A 45 41.32 1.94 -16.05
C VAL A 45 40.44 3.14 -16.40
N GLU A 46 40.81 3.99 -17.36
CA GLU A 46 39.96 5.10 -17.81
C GLU A 46 38.57 4.62 -18.28
N GLU A 47 38.54 3.55 -19.08
CA GLU A 47 37.30 2.95 -19.55
C GLU A 47 36.43 2.44 -18.39
N GLN A 48 37.04 1.78 -17.40
CA GLN A 48 36.34 1.31 -16.19
C GLN A 48 35.74 2.47 -15.39
N LEU A 49 36.49 3.57 -15.20
CA LEU A 49 35.99 4.76 -14.52
C LEU A 49 34.77 5.36 -15.24
N LEU A 50 34.85 5.48 -16.57
CA LEU A 50 33.74 5.99 -17.39
C LEU A 50 32.52 5.07 -17.36
N LEU A 51 32.73 3.76 -17.44
CA LEU A 51 31.66 2.76 -17.34
C LEU A 51 30.95 2.83 -15.99
N ARG A 52 31.70 2.98 -14.89
CA ARG A 52 31.12 3.13 -13.54
C ARG A 52 30.32 4.42 -13.41
N GLN A 53 30.82 5.56 -13.87
CA GLN A 53 30.05 6.81 -13.90
C GLN A 53 28.74 6.65 -14.68
N LYS A 54 28.77 5.94 -15.81
CA LYS A 54 27.56 5.62 -16.58
C LYS A 54 26.59 4.73 -15.78
N LYS A 55 27.10 3.70 -15.08
CA LYS A 55 26.28 2.86 -14.17
C LYS A 55 25.65 3.71 -13.05
N ASN A 56 26.39 4.65 -12.46
CA ASN A 56 25.87 5.55 -11.42
C ASN A 56 24.77 6.47 -11.96
N ARG A 57 24.92 7.02 -13.17
CA ARG A 57 23.87 7.80 -13.83
C ARG A 57 22.58 7.00 -14.03
N LEU A 58 22.69 5.74 -14.47
CA LEU A 58 21.54 4.84 -14.61
C LEU A 58 20.91 4.56 -13.24
N PHE A 59 21.73 4.38 -12.20
CA PHE A 59 21.25 4.20 -10.83
C PHE A 59 20.38 5.38 -10.38
N TYR A 60 20.84 6.63 -10.56
CA TYR A 60 20.04 7.82 -10.21
C TYR A 60 18.73 7.91 -10.98
N GLN A 61 18.72 7.55 -12.26
CA GLN A 61 17.52 7.56 -13.08
C GLN A 61 16.49 6.55 -12.57
N VAL A 62 16.93 5.32 -12.29
CA VAL A 62 16.08 4.28 -11.70
C VAL A 62 15.52 4.72 -10.36
N VAL A 63 16.38 5.20 -9.45
CA VAL A 63 15.94 5.67 -8.12
C VAL A 63 14.91 6.78 -8.25
N LYS A 64 15.10 7.75 -9.14
CA LYS A 64 14.13 8.83 -9.34
C LYS A 64 12.74 8.31 -9.73
N VAL A 65 12.66 7.40 -10.69
CA VAL A 65 11.38 6.84 -11.16
C VAL A 65 10.72 5.99 -10.06
N VAL A 66 11.52 5.17 -9.38
CA VAL A 66 11.08 4.30 -8.29
C VAL A 66 10.61 5.12 -7.08
N ASP A 67 11.29 6.21 -6.75
CA ASP A 67 10.92 7.15 -5.68
C ASP A 67 9.54 7.78 -5.92
N GLU A 68 9.27 8.25 -7.14
CA GLU A 68 7.95 8.80 -7.49
C GLU A 68 6.83 7.75 -7.40
N ARG A 69 7.11 6.47 -7.72
CA ARG A 69 6.15 5.36 -7.57
C ARG A 69 5.89 5.08 -6.09
N TYR A 70 6.94 4.86 -5.31
CA TYR A 70 6.81 4.50 -3.90
C TYR A 70 6.22 5.63 -3.06
N LYS A 71 6.52 6.90 -3.35
CA LYS A 71 5.84 8.04 -2.72
C LYS A 71 4.33 8.02 -2.95
N ARG A 72 3.88 7.72 -4.17
CA ARG A 72 2.45 7.55 -4.47
C ARG A 72 1.85 6.36 -3.71
N GLN A 73 2.58 5.25 -3.62
CA GLN A 73 2.14 4.08 -2.86
C GLN A 73 2.03 4.37 -1.36
N VAL A 74 3.01 5.05 -0.76
CA VAL A 74 2.97 5.48 0.65
C VAL A 74 1.80 6.44 0.90
N GLN A 75 1.55 7.39 0.01
CA GLN A 75 0.38 8.28 0.09
C GLN A 75 -0.93 7.50 0.01
N GLY A 76 -1.04 6.53 -0.90
CA GLY A 76 -2.20 5.65 -1.00
C GLY A 76 -2.41 4.83 0.28
N ASN A 77 -1.35 4.25 0.84
CA ASN A 77 -1.41 3.52 2.10
C ASN A 77 -1.83 4.43 3.26
N ASN A 78 -1.34 5.67 3.34
CA ASN A 78 -1.76 6.63 4.37
C ASN A 78 -3.26 6.94 4.27
N GLN A 79 -3.78 7.20 3.07
CA GLN A 79 -5.22 7.45 2.87
C GLN A 79 -6.08 6.24 3.27
N GLN A 80 -5.61 5.03 2.97
CA GLN A 80 -6.30 3.80 3.39
C GLN A 80 -6.28 3.63 4.92
N ILE A 81 -5.13 3.88 5.56
CA ILE A 81 -5.02 3.85 7.03
C ILE A 81 -5.98 4.87 7.66
N GLU A 82 -6.04 6.10 7.15
CA GLU A 82 -6.97 7.13 7.63
C GLU A 82 -8.44 6.69 7.46
N SER A 83 -8.79 6.10 6.32
CA SER A 83 -10.12 5.56 6.08
C SER A 83 -10.47 4.43 7.05
N ILE A 84 -9.53 3.53 7.34
CA ILE A 84 -9.70 2.44 8.31
C ILE A 84 -9.92 3.01 9.71
N LEU A 85 -9.14 4.02 10.12
CA LEU A 85 -9.29 4.68 11.42
C LEU A 85 -10.67 5.34 11.58
N ALA A 86 -11.16 6.00 10.53
CA ALA A 86 -12.51 6.58 10.53
C ALA A 86 -13.59 5.49 10.65
N GLU A 87 -13.47 4.38 9.92
CA GLU A 87 -14.40 3.24 10.03
C GLU A 87 -14.37 2.60 11.42
N MET A 88 -13.18 2.42 12.01
CA MET A 88 -13.03 1.91 13.38
C MET A 88 -13.69 2.84 14.41
N GLN A 89 -13.60 4.16 14.22
CA GLN A 89 -14.27 5.12 15.10
C GLN A 89 -15.79 5.03 14.99
N HIS A 90 -16.33 4.87 13.78
CA HIS A 90 -17.77 4.64 13.57
C HIS A 90 -18.25 3.35 14.23
N ILE A 91 -17.51 2.25 14.05
CA ILE A 91 -17.83 0.97 14.70
C ILE A 91 -17.79 1.11 16.22
N GLN A 92 -16.84 1.87 16.77
CA GLN A 92 -16.79 2.11 18.20
C GLN A 92 -18.02 2.86 18.71
N GLN A 93 -18.47 3.89 17.99
CA GLN A 93 -19.71 4.61 18.32
C GLN A 93 -20.94 3.69 18.27
N ASP A 94 -21.02 2.81 17.27
CA ASP A 94 -22.09 1.82 17.15
C ASP A 94 -22.05 0.82 18.31
N MET A 95 -20.87 0.34 18.70
CA MET A 95 -20.70 -0.54 19.86
C MET A 95 -21.15 0.13 21.16
N ASP A 96 -20.81 1.40 21.37
CA ASP A 96 -21.22 2.17 22.55
C ASP A 96 -22.74 2.34 22.58
N HIS A 97 -23.35 2.64 21.42
CA HIS A 97 -24.80 2.75 21.28
C HIS A 97 -25.52 1.42 21.58
N LEU A 98 -25.08 0.32 20.95
CA LEU A 98 -25.64 -1.02 21.18
C LEU A 98 -25.49 -1.46 22.64
N THR A 99 -24.38 -1.11 23.28
CA THR A 99 -24.14 -1.38 24.70
C THR A 99 -25.12 -0.62 25.59
N SER A 100 -25.37 0.66 25.30
CA SER A 100 -26.38 1.46 25.99
C SER A 100 -27.80 0.90 25.79
N CYS A 101 -28.18 0.55 24.57
CA CYS A 101 -29.46 -0.10 24.28
C CYS A 101 -29.64 -1.41 25.05
N ARG A 102 -28.58 -2.24 25.10
CA ARG A 102 -28.60 -3.50 25.84
C ARG A 102 -28.75 -3.28 27.35
N ALA A 103 -28.10 -2.25 27.90
CA ALA A 103 -28.24 -1.88 29.31
C ALA A 103 -29.67 -1.43 29.64
N ASN A 104 -30.28 -0.61 28.78
CA ASN A 104 -31.66 -0.18 28.95
C ASN A 104 -32.65 -1.36 28.88
N LEU A 105 -32.51 -2.25 27.89
CA LEU A 105 -33.34 -3.45 27.77
C LEU A 105 -33.17 -4.39 28.97
N LYS A 106 -31.96 -4.46 29.54
CA LYS A 106 -31.72 -5.24 30.76
C LYS A 106 -32.49 -4.67 31.95
N GLN A 107 -32.51 -3.34 32.10
CA GLN A 107 -33.29 -2.68 33.15
C GLN A 107 -34.80 -2.89 32.95
N GLU A 108 -35.29 -2.79 31.71
CA GLU A 108 -36.70 -3.09 31.39
C GLU A 108 -37.06 -4.55 31.68
N LEU A 109 -36.17 -5.48 31.34
CA LEU A 109 -36.34 -6.91 31.60
C LEU A 109 -36.43 -7.17 33.11
N GLU A 110 -35.52 -6.61 33.91
CA GLU A 110 -35.55 -6.71 35.38
C GLU A 110 -36.90 -6.21 35.94
N GLY A 111 -37.39 -5.05 35.46
CA GLY A 111 -38.69 -4.51 35.87
C GLY A 111 -39.88 -5.41 35.48
N HIS A 112 -39.84 -6.04 34.30
CA HIS A 112 -40.87 -6.98 33.88
C HIS A 112 -40.80 -8.32 34.61
N GLU A 113 -39.62 -8.78 35.01
CA GLU A 113 -39.43 -9.99 35.82
C GLU A 113 -39.99 -9.79 37.24
N ASP A 114 -39.76 -8.63 37.85
CA ASP A 114 -40.36 -8.26 39.14
C ASP A 114 -41.90 -8.22 39.03
N GLN A 115 -42.43 -7.53 38.02
CA GLN A 115 -43.87 -7.48 37.76
C GLN A 115 -44.46 -8.88 37.51
N LEU A 116 -43.75 -9.76 36.79
CA LEU A 116 -44.18 -11.11 36.52
C LEU A 116 -44.30 -11.93 37.82
N ASN A 117 -43.38 -11.75 38.77
CA ASN A 117 -43.44 -12.40 40.07
C ASN A 117 -44.66 -11.95 40.87
N GLU A 118 -44.93 -10.64 40.94
CA GLU A 118 -46.13 -10.12 41.61
C GLU A 118 -47.44 -10.66 41.02
N ILE A 119 -47.54 -10.71 39.68
CA ILE A 119 -48.74 -11.20 38.99
C ILE A 119 -48.89 -12.72 39.17
N ARG A 120 -47.78 -13.48 39.19
CA ARG A 120 -47.80 -14.93 39.49
C ARG A 120 -48.36 -15.20 40.88
N ASP A 121 -47.90 -14.48 41.88
CA ASP A 121 -48.40 -14.61 43.25
C ASP A 121 -49.90 -14.28 43.32
N TYR A 122 -50.33 -13.22 42.64
CA TYR A 122 -51.75 -12.87 42.56
C TYR A 122 -52.58 -13.93 41.83
N ALA A 123 -52.09 -14.46 40.71
CA ALA A 123 -52.75 -15.54 39.96
C ALA A 123 -52.88 -16.80 40.81
N GLU A 124 -51.85 -17.17 41.58
CA GLU A 124 -51.92 -18.29 42.52
C GLU A 124 -52.98 -18.09 43.60
N GLN A 125 -53.05 -16.90 44.21
CA GLN A 125 -54.10 -16.55 45.16
C GLN A 125 -55.50 -16.68 44.53
N ARG A 126 -55.67 -16.26 43.27
CA ARG A 126 -56.93 -16.39 42.53
C ARG A 126 -57.27 -17.85 42.22
N ARG A 127 -56.28 -18.66 41.83
CA ARG A 127 -56.43 -20.11 41.58
C ARG A 127 -56.87 -20.85 42.82
N ASN A 128 -56.24 -20.56 43.96
CA ASN A 128 -56.61 -21.11 45.26
C ASN A 128 -58.04 -20.70 45.66
N LYS A 129 -58.44 -19.44 45.41
CA LYS A 129 -59.80 -18.95 45.67
C LYS A 129 -60.84 -19.61 44.76
N LYS A 130 -60.55 -19.76 43.46
CA LYS A 130 -61.40 -20.50 42.50
C LYS A 130 -61.61 -21.93 42.99
N SER A 131 -60.54 -22.66 43.31
CA SER A 131 -60.61 -24.04 43.79
C SER A 131 -61.45 -24.18 45.07
N LYS A 132 -61.30 -23.26 46.04
CA LYS A 132 -62.15 -23.22 47.25
C LYS A 132 -63.64 -23.01 46.91
N ARG A 133 -63.96 -22.10 45.98
CA ARG A 133 -65.35 -21.83 45.56
C ARG A 133 -65.97 -22.96 44.76
N GLU A 134 -65.16 -23.64 43.95
CA GLU A 134 -65.54 -24.84 43.21
C GLU A 134 -65.95 -25.97 44.16
N LYS A 135 -65.11 -26.27 45.17
CA LYS A 135 -65.44 -27.24 46.22
C LYS A 135 -66.74 -26.91 46.94
N GLN A 136 -66.93 -25.65 47.35
CA GLN A 136 -68.17 -25.20 48.01
C GLN A 136 -69.41 -25.34 47.13
N TYR A 137 -69.30 -25.01 45.84
CA TYR A 137 -70.38 -25.20 44.88
C TYR A 137 -70.74 -26.68 44.73
N HIS A 138 -69.75 -27.56 44.56
CA HIS A 138 -69.96 -29.00 44.46
C HIS A 138 -70.49 -29.65 45.75
N GLN A 139 -70.22 -29.10 46.92
CA GLN A 139 -70.79 -29.61 48.18
C GLN A 139 -72.28 -29.27 48.33
N LEU A 140 -72.73 -28.13 47.79
CA LEU A 140 -74.06 -27.57 48.01
C LEU A 140 -74.94 -27.57 46.75
N TYR A 141 -74.51 -28.25 45.68
CA TYR A 141 -75.19 -28.20 44.38
C TYR A 141 -76.59 -28.83 44.39
N ASN A 142 -76.83 -29.77 45.31
CA ASN A 142 -78.10 -30.49 45.47
C ASN A 142 -79.21 -29.64 46.11
N ILE A 143 -78.90 -28.43 46.61
CA ILE A 143 -79.88 -27.54 47.27
C ILE A 143 -80.19 -26.38 46.32
N PRO A 144 -81.32 -26.38 45.57
CA PRO A 144 -81.52 -25.51 44.40
C PRO A 144 -81.30 -24.00 44.63
N ILE A 145 -81.81 -23.46 45.73
CA ILE A 145 -81.69 -22.03 46.07
C ILE A 145 -80.24 -21.67 46.44
N VAL A 146 -79.57 -22.55 47.19
CA VAL A 146 -78.19 -22.36 47.66
C VAL A 146 -77.19 -22.57 46.52
N ALA A 147 -77.41 -23.59 45.69
CA ALA A 147 -76.62 -23.92 44.52
C ALA A 147 -76.51 -22.73 43.54
N THR A 148 -77.62 -22.02 43.30
CA THR A 148 -77.63 -20.85 42.41
C THR A 148 -76.73 -19.72 42.92
N GLN A 149 -76.70 -19.47 44.23
CA GLN A 149 -75.86 -18.45 44.84
C GLN A 149 -74.36 -18.84 44.81
N PHE A 150 -74.04 -20.09 45.10
CA PHE A 150 -72.66 -20.57 45.03
C PHE A 150 -72.14 -20.70 43.59
N LYS A 151 -72.99 -21.03 42.62
CA LYS A 151 -72.67 -21.00 41.18
C LYS A 151 -72.22 -19.60 40.74
N LYS A 152 -72.95 -18.55 41.12
CA LYS A 152 -72.58 -17.15 40.84
C LYS A 152 -71.22 -16.79 41.44
N LYS A 153 -70.94 -17.22 42.68
CA LYS A 153 -69.64 -16.98 43.35
C LYS A 153 -68.50 -17.72 42.66
N TYR A 154 -68.74 -18.96 42.21
CA TYR A 154 -67.76 -19.75 41.46
C TYR A 154 -67.44 -19.13 40.10
N VAL A 155 -68.45 -18.78 39.30
CA VAL A 155 -68.25 -18.18 37.97
C VAL A 155 -67.42 -16.89 38.08
N ARG A 156 -67.77 -15.99 39.01
CA ARG A 156 -66.97 -14.77 39.26
C ARG A 156 -65.52 -15.06 39.69
N ALA A 157 -65.30 -16.13 40.45
CA ALA A 157 -63.94 -16.52 40.85
C ALA A 157 -63.16 -17.16 39.69
N ARG A 158 -63.85 -17.88 38.79
CA ARG A 158 -63.29 -18.44 37.56
C ARG A 158 -62.88 -17.33 36.60
N ASP A 159 -63.76 -16.38 36.33
CA ASP A 159 -63.48 -15.29 35.37
C ASP A 159 -62.29 -14.45 35.88
N LYS A 160 -62.28 -14.07 37.17
CA LYS A 160 -61.12 -13.39 37.78
C LYS A 160 -59.82 -14.19 37.78
N ASN A 161 -59.90 -15.52 37.77
CA ASN A 161 -58.71 -16.36 37.60
C ASN A 161 -58.24 -16.32 36.15
N SER A 162 -59.17 -16.41 35.20
CA SER A 162 -58.88 -16.28 33.77
C SER A 162 -58.16 -14.97 33.48
N ASP A 163 -58.70 -13.84 33.97
CA ASP A 163 -58.09 -12.52 33.80
C ASP A 163 -56.68 -12.44 34.42
N ALA A 164 -56.43 -13.15 35.53
CA ALA A 164 -55.12 -13.17 36.18
C ALA A 164 -54.10 -13.99 35.38
N GLU A 165 -54.49 -15.16 34.85
CA GLU A 165 -53.64 -16.01 34.02
C GLU A 165 -53.33 -15.38 32.65
N GLU A 166 -54.27 -14.62 32.09
CA GLU A 166 -54.06 -13.81 30.88
C GLU A 166 -52.97 -12.77 31.12
N ARG A 167 -53.03 -12.02 32.22
CA ARG A 167 -51.98 -11.05 32.59
C ARG A 167 -50.61 -11.69 32.79
N VAL A 168 -50.54 -12.88 33.40
CA VAL A 168 -49.26 -13.64 33.50
C VAL A 168 -48.71 -13.91 32.10
N SER A 169 -49.58 -14.32 31.18
CA SER A 169 -49.19 -14.66 29.81
C SER A 169 -48.71 -13.42 29.03
N GLU A 170 -49.38 -12.27 29.20
CA GLU A 170 -48.99 -10.99 28.60
C GLU A 170 -47.59 -10.55 29.05
N VAL A 171 -47.34 -10.51 30.37
CA VAL A 171 -46.03 -10.09 30.91
C VAL A 171 -44.95 -11.11 30.59
N ARG A 172 -45.27 -12.41 30.54
CA ARG A 172 -44.31 -13.42 30.07
C ARG A 172 -43.91 -13.17 28.62
N ALA A 173 -44.87 -12.84 27.76
CA ALA A 173 -44.58 -12.53 26.36
C ALA A 173 -43.68 -11.30 26.20
N THR A 174 -43.81 -10.29 27.06
CA THR A 174 -42.91 -9.12 27.05
C THR A 174 -41.49 -9.50 27.51
N VAL A 175 -41.36 -10.28 28.59
CA VAL A 175 -40.07 -10.83 29.06
C VAL A 175 -39.37 -11.60 27.93
N ASP A 176 -40.07 -12.54 27.29
CA ASP A 176 -39.52 -13.33 26.17
C ASP A 176 -39.14 -12.45 24.97
N SER A 177 -39.83 -11.31 24.76
CA SER A 177 -39.49 -10.33 23.72
C SER A 177 -38.21 -9.57 24.06
N CYS A 178 -38.07 -9.09 25.30
CA CYS A 178 -36.86 -8.39 25.76
C CYS A 178 -35.63 -9.30 25.70
N GLN A 179 -35.74 -10.56 26.15
CA GLN A 179 -34.65 -11.54 26.08
C GLN A 179 -34.20 -11.80 24.63
N ARG A 180 -35.15 -11.92 23.68
CA ARG A 180 -34.82 -12.06 22.25
C ARG A 180 -34.08 -10.82 21.71
N ALA A 181 -34.58 -9.63 22.00
CA ALA A 181 -33.94 -8.38 21.57
C ALA A 181 -32.52 -8.24 22.14
N MET A 182 -32.29 -8.60 23.41
CA MET A 182 -30.95 -8.64 24.01
C MET A 182 -30.02 -9.64 23.31
N GLY A 183 -30.56 -10.79 22.90
CA GLY A 183 -29.81 -11.78 22.10
C GLY A 183 -29.40 -11.25 20.73
N GLU A 184 -30.29 -10.50 20.06
CA GLU A 184 -29.98 -9.82 18.79
C GLU A 184 -28.90 -8.74 18.96
N LEU A 185 -29.03 -7.87 19.96
CA LEU A 185 -27.99 -6.86 20.26
C LEU A 185 -26.63 -7.49 20.57
N SER A 186 -26.61 -8.61 21.28
CA SER A 186 -25.37 -9.32 21.61
C SER A 186 -24.70 -9.90 20.36
N LYS A 187 -25.47 -10.37 19.38
CA LYS A 187 -24.94 -10.81 18.08
C LYS A 187 -24.37 -9.62 17.30
N SER A 188 -25.11 -8.51 17.20
CA SER A 188 -24.63 -7.30 16.52
C SER A 188 -23.35 -6.74 17.14
N LEU A 189 -23.25 -6.74 18.48
CA LEU A 189 -22.01 -6.36 19.19
C LEU A 189 -20.84 -7.28 18.81
N GLY A 190 -21.06 -8.59 18.73
CA GLY A 190 -20.05 -9.55 18.29
C GLY A 190 -19.60 -9.32 16.84
N GLU A 191 -20.53 -8.99 15.94
CA GLU A 191 -20.23 -8.64 14.55
C GLU A 191 -19.39 -7.35 14.44
N CYS A 192 -19.77 -6.30 15.16
CA CYS A 192 -19.01 -5.05 15.25
C CYS A 192 -17.59 -5.31 15.78
N GLN A 193 -17.45 -6.11 16.84
CA GLN A 193 -16.15 -6.45 17.41
C GLN A 193 -15.27 -7.19 16.40
N LYS A 194 -15.82 -8.22 15.73
CA LYS A 194 -15.09 -8.97 14.70
C LYS A 194 -14.64 -8.06 13.56
N ARG A 195 -15.50 -7.17 13.08
CA ARG A 195 -15.16 -6.19 12.03
C ARG A 195 -14.02 -5.26 12.48
N ARG A 196 -14.04 -4.80 13.74
CA ARG A 196 -12.98 -3.95 14.30
C ARG A 196 -11.64 -4.68 14.37
N GLU A 197 -11.64 -5.96 14.74
CA GLU A 197 -10.44 -6.80 14.74
C GLU A 197 -9.87 -6.99 13.33
N GLU A 198 -10.72 -7.27 12.33
CA GLU A 198 -10.31 -7.35 10.92
C GLU A 198 -9.67 -6.05 10.42
N LEU A 199 -10.27 -4.90 10.72
CA LEU A 199 -9.73 -3.58 10.37
C LEU A 199 -8.39 -3.30 11.05
N THR A 200 -8.22 -3.72 12.30
CA THR A 200 -6.96 -3.58 13.04
C THR A 200 -5.83 -4.36 12.39
N LEU A 201 -6.11 -5.59 11.92
CA LEU A 201 -5.14 -6.40 11.17
C LEU A 201 -4.76 -5.73 9.85
N GLN A 202 -5.74 -5.25 9.08
CA GLN A 202 -5.51 -4.54 7.81
C GLN A 202 -4.67 -3.27 8.01
N GLN A 203 -4.94 -2.50 9.07
CA GLN A 203 -4.13 -1.33 9.43
C GLN A 203 -2.67 -1.71 9.71
N GLY A 204 -2.44 -2.80 10.46
CA GLY A 204 -1.11 -3.31 10.78
C GLY A 204 -0.33 -3.76 9.55
N GLU A 205 -1.01 -4.44 8.62
CA GLU A 205 -0.44 -4.87 7.34
C GLU A 205 -0.01 -3.67 6.48
N LEU A 206 -0.89 -2.68 6.29
CA LEU A 206 -0.59 -1.47 5.53
C LEU A 206 0.55 -0.66 6.16
N SER A 207 0.58 -0.56 7.49
CA SER A 207 1.65 0.12 8.22
C SER A 207 3.00 -0.57 8.03
N THR A 208 3.01 -1.91 8.07
CA THR A 208 4.21 -2.70 7.83
C THR A 208 4.70 -2.56 6.39
N GLN A 209 3.79 -2.58 5.41
CA GLN A 209 4.13 -2.35 4.00
C GLN A 209 4.69 -0.94 3.79
N LYS A 210 4.07 0.07 4.38
CA LYS A 210 4.56 1.45 4.35
C LYS A 210 5.99 1.54 4.90
N GLN A 211 6.24 0.97 6.09
CA GLN A 211 7.58 1.01 6.70
C GLN A 211 8.63 0.36 5.79
N LYS A 212 8.33 -0.81 5.21
CA LYS A 212 9.24 -1.48 4.28
C LYS A 212 9.59 -0.61 3.07
N ILE A 213 8.61 0.11 2.54
CA ILE A 213 8.82 1.04 1.42
C ILE A 213 9.68 2.23 1.85
N GLU A 214 9.41 2.81 3.03
CA GLU A 214 10.17 3.94 3.57
C GLU A 214 11.64 3.55 3.85
N ASP A 215 11.88 2.37 4.42
CA ASP A 215 13.22 1.82 4.65
C ASP A 215 13.98 1.59 3.33
N LEU A 216 13.29 1.06 2.31
CA LEU A 216 13.85 0.88 0.97
C LEU A 216 14.21 2.23 0.34
N LEU A 217 13.29 3.22 0.39
CA LEU A 217 13.55 4.57 -0.11
C LEU A 217 14.72 5.24 0.63
N PHE A 218 14.82 5.05 1.93
CA PHE A 218 15.95 5.54 2.71
C PHE A 218 17.27 4.96 2.19
N ASN A 219 17.35 3.63 2.01
CA ASN A 219 18.54 2.96 1.48
C ASN A 219 18.90 3.41 0.06
N LEU A 220 17.90 3.62 -0.81
CA LEU A 220 18.11 4.13 -2.17
C LEU A 220 18.64 5.58 -2.16
N HIS A 221 18.10 6.43 -1.29
CA HIS A 221 18.58 7.81 -1.13
C HIS A 221 19.98 7.88 -0.53
N GLU A 222 20.31 7.04 0.45
CA GLU A 222 21.70 6.89 0.92
C GLU A 222 22.63 6.49 -0.22
N GLY A 223 22.21 5.52 -1.05
CA GLY A 223 22.96 5.10 -2.24
C GLY A 223 23.17 6.24 -3.23
N CYS A 224 22.14 7.04 -3.52
CA CYS A 224 22.30 8.22 -4.38
C CYS A 224 23.30 9.21 -3.79
N LYS A 225 23.19 9.55 -2.51
CA LYS A 225 24.13 10.47 -1.83
C LYS A 225 25.56 9.95 -1.89
N PHE A 226 25.75 8.67 -1.58
CA PHE A 226 27.05 8.02 -1.66
C PHE A 226 27.63 8.10 -3.07
N TRP A 227 26.90 7.62 -4.08
CA TRP A 227 27.40 7.57 -5.45
C TRP A 227 27.67 8.96 -6.01
N MET A 228 26.88 9.98 -5.64
CA MET A 228 27.14 11.37 -6.07
C MET A 228 28.45 11.89 -5.47
N GLY A 229 28.70 11.62 -4.18
CA GLY A 229 29.99 11.93 -3.55
C GLY A 229 31.14 11.14 -4.19
N PHE A 230 30.92 9.85 -4.46
CA PHE A 230 31.88 8.98 -5.15
C PHE A 230 32.28 9.53 -6.52
N ASP A 231 31.30 9.94 -7.34
CA ASP A 231 31.56 10.53 -8.66
C ASP A 231 32.31 11.87 -8.54
N GLN A 232 31.96 12.69 -7.55
CA GLN A 232 32.54 14.02 -7.35
C GLN A 232 33.98 13.99 -6.83
N TYR A 233 34.31 13.06 -5.93
CA TYR A 233 35.60 13.05 -5.24
C TYR A 233 36.49 11.90 -5.72
N GLN A 234 36.08 10.65 -5.53
CA GLN A 234 36.93 9.48 -5.81
C GLN A 234 37.08 9.22 -7.31
N SER A 235 35.99 9.20 -8.07
CA SER A 235 36.01 8.91 -9.52
C SER A 235 36.74 10.01 -10.30
N ASP A 236 36.44 11.29 -10.03
CA ASP A 236 37.10 12.43 -10.67
C ASP A 236 38.60 12.49 -10.31
N THR A 237 38.96 12.24 -9.05
CA THR A 237 40.38 12.19 -8.63
C THR A 237 41.13 11.04 -9.29
N ALA A 238 40.54 9.84 -9.34
CA ALA A 238 41.13 8.69 -10.03
C ALA A 238 41.31 8.95 -11.53
N ALA A 239 40.32 9.58 -12.18
CA ALA A 239 40.38 9.94 -13.59
C ALA A 239 41.48 10.97 -13.86
N LYS A 240 41.57 12.03 -13.04
CA LYS A 240 42.62 13.05 -13.14
C LYS A 240 44.01 12.45 -12.91
N ALA A 241 44.18 11.66 -11.86
CA ALA A 241 45.45 10.99 -11.57
C ALA A 241 45.90 10.07 -12.71
N THR A 242 44.97 9.29 -13.27
CA THR A 242 45.23 8.41 -14.41
C THR A 242 45.64 9.19 -15.66
N ASN A 243 44.92 10.26 -16.00
CA ASN A 243 45.26 11.14 -17.12
C ASN A 243 46.63 11.79 -16.95
N THR A 244 46.91 12.39 -15.78
CA THR A 244 48.21 13.01 -15.49
C THR A 244 49.35 11.99 -15.57
N PHE A 245 49.13 10.76 -15.11
CA PHE A 245 50.11 9.69 -15.20
C PHE A 245 50.38 9.29 -16.65
N ILE A 246 49.35 9.14 -17.48
CA ILE A 246 49.46 8.90 -18.93
C ILE A 246 50.25 10.00 -19.62
N GLU A 247 49.90 11.26 -19.40
CA GLU A 247 50.57 12.41 -20.02
C GLU A 247 52.05 12.48 -19.65
N THR A 248 52.36 12.25 -18.38
CA THR A 248 53.74 12.24 -17.86
C THR A 248 54.56 11.11 -18.50
N ILE A 249 53.99 9.91 -18.58
CA ILE A 249 54.62 8.75 -19.23
C ILE A 249 54.88 9.02 -20.71
N GLN A 250 53.89 9.57 -21.44
CA GLN A 250 54.03 9.84 -22.87
C GLN A 250 55.10 10.90 -23.15
N LYS A 251 55.19 11.94 -22.31
CA LYS A 251 56.21 12.99 -22.43
C LYS A 251 57.64 12.45 -22.30
N HIS A 252 57.84 11.44 -21.46
CA HIS A 252 59.17 10.92 -21.12
C HIS A 252 59.49 9.54 -21.74
N ALA A 253 58.58 8.97 -22.53
CA ALA A 253 58.71 7.65 -23.14
C ALA A 253 59.92 7.49 -24.09
N LYS A 254 60.41 8.59 -24.68
CA LYS A 254 61.51 8.57 -25.66
C LYS A 254 62.90 8.37 -25.05
N SER A 255 63.06 8.59 -23.74
CA SER A 255 64.34 8.47 -23.04
C SER A 255 64.24 7.42 -21.93
N HIS A 256 64.85 6.25 -22.15
CA HIS A 256 64.78 5.11 -21.23
C HIS A 256 65.28 5.44 -19.81
N ASN A 257 66.38 6.20 -19.69
CA ASN A 257 66.93 6.59 -18.39
C ASN A 257 66.04 7.59 -17.66
N THR A 258 65.41 8.52 -18.41
CA THR A 258 64.49 9.50 -17.84
C THR A 258 63.17 8.84 -17.44
N PHE A 259 62.69 7.89 -18.24
CA PHE A 259 61.48 7.11 -17.96
C PHE A 259 61.59 6.31 -16.66
N HIS A 260 62.68 5.57 -16.44
CA HIS A 260 62.88 4.84 -15.18
C HIS A 260 62.95 5.76 -13.95
N LYS A 261 63.61 6.92 -14.07
CA LYS A 261 63.72 7.88 -12.97
C LYS A 261 62.38 8.51 -12.59
N ILE A 262 61.51 8.71 -13.58
CA ILE A 262 60.17 9.28 -13.40
C ILE A 262 59.21 8.23 -12.82
N MET A 263 59.43 6.95 -13.11
CA MET A 263 58.64 5.85 -12.55
C MET A 263 59.09 5.41 -11.15
N ASP A 264 59.97 6.17 -10.48
CA ASP A 264 60.33 5.92 -9.07
C ASP A 264 59.06 5.96 -8.20
N PRO A 265 58.78 4.91 -7.39
CA PRO A 265 57.67 4.89 -6.44
C PRO A 265 57.63 6.09 -5.48
N ASN A 266 58.76 6.76 -5.27
CA ASN A 266 58.86 7.95 -4.42
C ASN A 266 58.37 9.24 -5.09
N ASN A 267 58.19 9.27 -6.41
CA ASN A 267 57.68 10.45 -7.10
C ASN A 267 56.21 10.71 -6.74
N ASP A 268 55.87 11.98 -6.55
CA ASP A 268 54.56 12.40 -6.05
C ASP A 268 53.41 11.97 -6.96
N PHE A 269 53.56 12.08 -8.29
CA PHE A 269 52.50 11.70 -9.22
C PHE A 269 52.24 10.18 -9.24
N VAL A 270 53.26 9.36 -8.95
CA VAL A 270 53.12 7.89 -8.81
C VAL A 270 52.36 7.57 -7.52
N LYS A 271 52.68 8.27 -6.41
CA LYS A 271 51.97 8.13 -5.14
C LYS A 271 50.51 8.57 -5.26
N ILE A 272 50.25 9.68 -5.94
CA ILE A 272 48.90 10.19 -6.18
C ILE A 272 48.07 9.17 -6.97
N LEU A 273 48.62 8.57 -8.03
CA LEU A 273 47.92 7.51 -8.77
C LEU A 273 47.60 6.32 -7.85
N LYS A 274 48.59 5.81 -7.10
CA LYS A 274 48.38 4.68 -6.19
C LYS A 274 47.27 4.97 -5.18
N MET A 275 47.31 6.14 -4.54
CA MET A 275 46.33 6.52 -3.52
C MET A 275 44.93 6.68 -4.14
N ALA A 276 44.82 7.35 -5.29
CA ALA A 276 43.54 7.57 -5.95
C ALA A 276 42.87 6.26 -6.39
N LEU A 277 43.64 5.30 -6.93
CA LEU A 277 43.10 3.99 -7.32
C LEU A 277 42.79 3.09 -6.11
N PHE A 278 43.53 3.25 -5.00
CA PHE A 278 43.22 2.57 -3.74
C PHE A 278 41.90 3.09 -3.14
N GLU A 279 41.75 4.40 -2.98
CA GLU A 279 40.53 5.02 -2.44
C GLU A 279 39.32 4.71 -3.32
N TYR A 280 39.48 4.75 -4.65
CA TYR A 280 38.44 4.37 -5.60
C TYR A 280 38.00 2.92 -5.38
N GLY A 281 38.95 1.97 -5.35
CA GLY A 281 38.63 0.55 -5.20
C GLY A 281 38.00 0.22 -3.85
N GLN A 282 38.45 0.86 -2.78
CA GLN A 282 37.87 0.69 -1.45
C GLN A 282 36.42 1.21 -1.40
N ALA A 283 36.17 2.40 -1.95
CA ALA A 283 34.84 2.97 -1.99
C ALA A 283 33.89 2.17 -2.91
N GLU A 284 34.37 1.67 -4.06
CA GLU A 284 33.57 0.80 -4.92
C GLU A 284 33.21 -0.51 -4.23
N SER A 285 34.17 -1.17 -3.55
CA SER A 285 33.92 -2.40 -2.80
C SER A 285 32.92 -2.20 -1.66
N TYR A 286 33.05 -1.12 -0.91
CA TYR A 286 32.06 -0.73 0.11
C TYR A 286 30.67 -0.59 -0.51
N ALA A 287 30.58 0.08 -1.65
CA ALA A 287 29.30 0.34 -2.30
C ALA A 287 28.63 -0.93 -2.85
N GLN A 288 29.41 -1.83 -3.46
CA GLN A 288 28.91 -3.13 -3.92
C GLN A 288 28.32 -3.93 -2.76
N SER A 289 28.96 -3.91 -1.58
CA SER A 289 28.45 -4.62 -0.40
C SER A 289 27.09 -4.13 0.10
N ARG A 290 26.72 -2.87 -0.21
CA ARG A 290 25.52 -2.21 0.35
C ARG A 290 24.40 -2.03 -0.67
N TRP A 291 24.70 -1.80 -1.94
CA TRP A 291 23.70 -1.40 -2.94
C TRP A 291 23.55 -2.32 -4.16
N ASP A 292 24.47 -3.25 -4.45
CA ASP A 292 24.34 -4.14 -5.62
C ASP A 292 23.22 -5.19 -5.46
N GLY A 293 22.84 -5.52 -4.23
CA GLY A 293 21.78 -6.49 -3.92
C GLY A 293 20.38 -5.90 -3.81
N LEU A 294 20.20 -4.59 -4.02
CA LEU A 294 18.90 -3.96 -3.84
C LEU A 294 17.91 -4.41 -4.90
N GLN A 295 16.74 -4.84 -4.45
CA GLN A 295 15.62 -5.19 -5.31
C GLN A 295 14.51 -4.16 -5.13
N VAL A 296 13.97 -3.69 -6.26
CA VAL A 296 12.85 -2.76 -6.28
C VAL A 296 11.69 -3.40 -7.04
N GLU A 297 10.48 -3.03 -6.66
CA GLU A 297 9.27 -3.41 -7.38
C GLU A 297 8.96 -2.35 -8.43
N TYR A 298 8.78 -2.78 -9.68
CA TYR A 298 8.49 -1.89 -10.80
C TYR A 298 7.56 -2.55 -11.81
N ASP A 299 6.78 -1.75 -12.54
CA ASP A 299 6.01 -2.22 -13.68
C ASP A 299 6.79 -1.94 -14.95
N CYS A 300 6.96 -2.97 -15.79
CA CYS A 300 7.62 -2.78 -17.06
C CYS A 300 6.71 -1.99 -18.01
N ALA A 301 7.21 -0.87 -18.57
CA ALA A 301 6.45 -0.03 -19.49
C ALA A 301 6.00 -0.75 -20.77
N LYS A 302 6.74 -1.79 -21.21
CA LYS A 302 6.46 -2.55 -22.43
C LYS A 302 5.43 -3.66 -22.20
N CYS A 303 5.69 -4.59 -21.27
CA CYS A 303 4.80 -5.73 -21.04
C CYS A 303 3.73 -5.48 -19.96
N ARG A 304 3.80 -4.36 -19.23
CA ARG A 304 2.83 -3.93 -18.20
C ARG A 304 2.65 -4.91 -17.03
N THR A 305 3.65 -5.76 -16.81
CA THR A 305 3.69 -6.68 -15.66
C THR A 305 4.59 -6.11 -14.56
N SER A 306 4.22 -6.38 -13.32
CA SER A 306 5.03 -6.04 -12.14
C SER A 306 6.17 -7.04 -11.98
N HIS A 307 7.35 -6.54 -11.68
CA HIS A 307 8.58 -7.30 -11.51
C HIS A 307 9.30 -6.84 -10.24
N VAL A 308 10.10 -7.75 -9.67
CA VAL A 308 11.00 -7.47 -8.56
C VAL A 308 12.43 -7.68 -9.05
N GLY A 309 13.28 -6.67 -8.88
CA GLY A 309 14.68 -6.70 -9.31
C GLY A 309 15.19 -5.30 -9.64
N TRP A 310 16.34 -5.21 -10.31
CA TRP A 310 16.87 -3.93 -10.76
C TRP A 310 16.45 -3.65 -12.21
N PRO A 311 15.61 -2.64 -12.48
CA PRO A 311 15.14 -2.35 -13.83
C PRO A 311 16.20 -1.66 -14.69
N THR A 312 16.02 -1.72 -16.01
CA THR A 312 16.81 -0.91 -16.94
C THR A 312 15.94 0.20 -17.52
N PRO A 313 16.35 1.48 -17.46
CA PRO A 313 15.59 2.57 -18.08
C PRO A 313 15.64 2.46 -19.61
N ASP A 314 14.53 2.80 -20.27
CA ASP A 314 14.50 2.89 -21.72
C ASP A 314 15.43 4.00 -22.23
N LYS A 315 16.06 3.74 -23.39
CA LYS A 315 17.02 4.67 -24.00
C LYS A 315 16.36 5.93 -24.54
N VAL A 316 15.10 5.82 -24.99
CA VAL A 316 14.36 6.95 -25.58
C VAL A 316 13.56 7.66 -24.49
N ARG A 317 12.82 6.90 -23.68
CA ARG A 317 12.01 7.43 -22.58
C ARG A 317 12.63 7.03 -21.25
N THR A 318 13.54 7.83 -20.72
CA THR A 318 14.30 7.51 -19.50
C THR A 318 13.44 7.40 -18.23
N ALA A 319 12.17 7.81 -18.28
CA ALA A 319 11.19 7.59 -17.21
C ALA A 319 10.53 6.21 -17.26
N ASP A 320 10.61 5.52 -18.41
CA ASP A 320 10.03 4.20 -18.60
C ASP A 320 11.04 3.13 -18.17
N LEU A 321 10.63 2.27 -17.25
CA LEU A 321 11.43 1.16 -16.75
C LEU A 321 11.10 -0.11 -17.55
N LEU A 322 12.14 -0.85 -17.95
CA LEU A 322 12.02 -2.08 -18.71
C LEU A 322 12.57 -3.27 -17.91
N CYS A 323 11.88 -4.41 -18.01
CA CYS A 323 12.45 -5.67 -17.57
C CYS A 323 13.52 -6.17 -18.55
N ASP A 324 14.39 -7.06 -18.08
CA ASP A 324 15.54 -7.54 -18.87
C ASP A 324 15.15 -8.12 -20.23
N ALA A 325 14.07 -8.88 -20.29
CA ALA A 325 13.56 -9.46 -21.53
C ALA A 325 13.16 -8.35 -22.52
N CYS A 326 12.34 -7.39 -22.06
CA CYS A 326 11.86 -6.28 -22.88
C CYS A 326 12.98 -5.36 -23.34
N TYR A 327 13.97 -5.09 -22.47
CA TYR A 327 15.13 -4.28 -22.80
C TYR A 327 16.02 -4.95 -23.87
N LYS A 328 16.25 -6.26 -23.75
CA LYS A 328 17.02 -7.04 -24.74
C LYS A 328 16.34 -7.02 -26.12
N GLU A 329 15.03 -7.19 -26.18
CA GLU A 329 14.26 -7.11 -27.44
C GLU A 329 14.26 -5.71 -28.08
N ALA A 330 14.08 -4.66 -27.27
CA ALA A 330 14.13 -3.28 -27.76
C ALA A 330 15.53 -2.94 -28.31
N ARG A 331 16.58 -3.48 -27.68
CA ARG A 331 17.96 -3.32 -28.16
C ARG A 331 18.21 -4.06 -29.47
N THR A 332 17.76 -5.31 -29.60
CA THR A 332 17.98 -6.07 -30.84
C THR A 332 17.24 -5.44 -32.01
N SER A 333 15.98 -5.04 -31.86
CA SER A 333 15.20 -4.35 -32.91
C SER A 333 15.86 -3.07 -33.39
N MET A 334 16.31 -2.17 -32.49
CA MET A 334 17.04 -0.95 -32.89
C MET A 334 18.34 -1.25 -33.66
N ILE A 335 19.07 -2.30 -33.28
CA ILE A 335 20.29 -2.70 -33.99
C ILE A 335 19.95 -3.20 -35.40
N TRP A 336 18.88 -3.99 -35.55
CA TRP A 336 18.39 -4.47 -36.84
C TRP A 336 17.93 -3.32 -37.73
N GLU A 337 17.15 -2.37 -37.21
CA GLU A 337 16.73 -1.17 -37.95
C GLU A 337 17.93 -0.33 -38.40
N LYS A 338 18.93 -0.13 -37.51
CA LYS A 338 20.13 0.63 -37.85
C LYS A 338 20.97 -0.09 -38.92
N LYS A 339 21.06 -1.43 -38.88
CA LYS A 339 21.74 -2.22 -39.91
C LYS A 339 21.00 -2.20 -41.25
N MET A 340 19.67 -2.28 -41.24
CA MET A 340 18.85 -2.23 -42.46
C MET A 340 18.91 -0.85 -43.13
N LYS A 341 18.87 0.25 -42.35
CA LYS A 341 19.06 1.61 -42.89
C LYS A 341 20.45 1.81 -43.49
N MET A 342 21.52 1.34 -42.82
CA MET A 342 22.87 1.39 -43.39
C MET A 342 23.07 0.49 -44.63
N GLY A 343 22.30 -0.60 -44.76
CA GLY A 343 22.30 -1.46 -45.94
C GLY A 343 21.59 -0.83 -47.15
N MET A 344 20.50 -0.08 -46.93
CA MET A 344 19.77 0.64 -47.98
C MET A 344 20.52 1.89 -48.47
N ASP A 345 21.19 2.64 -47.59
CA ASP A 345 21.96 3.83 -48.01
C ASP A 345 23.17 3.48 -48.87
N ARG A 346 23.77 2.29 -48.65
CA ARG A 346 24.90 1.80 -49.47
C ARG A 346 24.47 1.29 -50.84
N SER A 347 23.19 0.93 -51.01
CA SER A 347 22.63 0.53 -52.31
C SER A 347 22.06 1.71 -53.10
N GLN A 348 21.79 2.87 -52.48
CA GLN A 348 21.47 4.10 -53.20
C GLN A 348 22.70 4.85 -53.74
N GLN A 349 23.90 4.67 -53.16
CA GLN A 349 25.14 5.26 -53.70
C GLN A 349 25.67 4.58 -54.98
N LEU A 350 25.15 3.40 -55.36
CA LEU A 350 25.50 2.74 -56.63
C LEU A 350 24.50 3.04 -57.77
N LEU A 351 23.48 3.87 -57.53
CA LEU A 351 22.53 4.32 -58.56
C LEU A 351 22.71 5.80 -58.96
N SER A 352 23.64 6.52 -58.32
CA SER A 352 24.02 7.87 -58.73
C SER A 352 25.15 7.86 -59.76
N LEU A 353 24.84 7.38 -60.97
CA LEU A 353 25.54 7.77 -62.20
C LEU A 353 25.13 9.21 -62.56
N PRO A 354 26.06 10.07 -63.03
CA PRO A 354 25.74 11.45 -63.39
C PRO A 354 25.06 11.48 -64.76
N GLY A 355 23.76 11.73 -64.78
CA GLY A 355 23.04 11.99 -66.03
C GLY A 355 21.53 11.94 -65.84
N GLY A 356 20.90 13.10 -65.64
CA GLY A 356 19.45 13.19 -65.62
C GLY A 356 18.94 14.36 -64.80
N SER A 357 18.75 15.48 -65.48
CA SER A 357 18.19 16.75 -65.01
C SER A 357 16.82 16.62 -64.33
N THR A 358 16.57 17.56 -63.39
CA THR A 358 15.30 18.22 -63.01
C THR A 358 14.15 17.31 -62.58
N LEU A 359 13.59 17.44 -61.37
CA LEU A 359 12.79 18.57 -60.93
C LEU A 359 12.71 18.63 -59.39
N SER A 360 12.88 19.83 -58.84
CA SER A 360 12.48 20.22 -57.49
C SER A 360 10.95 20.14 -57.34
N PHE A 361 10.46 19.77 -56.15
CA PHE A 361 9.44 20.56 -55.47
C PHE A 361 9.52 20.39 -53.95
N SER A 362 9.22 21.49 -53.29
CA SER A 362 9.66 21.90 -51.97
C SER A 362 8.92 21.26 -50.80
N SER A 363 9.59 21.33 -49.66
CA SER A 363 9.08 21.22 -48.30
C SER A 363 7.87 22.12 -48.05
N THR A 364 6.93 21.65 -47.22
CA THR A 364 6.16 22.54 -46.37
C THR A 364 5.97 21.89 -45.00
N ALA A 365 6.49 22.55 -43.99
CA ALA A 365 6.20 22.29 -42.60
C ALA A 365 4.87 22.97 -42.24
N THR A 366 4.05 22.29 -41.45
CA THR A 366 3.11 22.94 -40.53
C THR A 366 3.00 22.11 -39.27
N ALA A 367 3.54 22.66 -38.18
CA ALA A 367 3.13 22.33 -36.83
C ALA A 367 1.75 22.97 -36.57
N ALA A 368 0.83 22.22 -35.98
CA ALA A 368 -0.24 22.76 -35.15
C ALA A 368 -0.75 21.65 -34.21
N SER A 369 -0.36 21.80 -32.95
CA SER A 369 -1.03 21.27 -31.77
C SER A 369 -2.46 21.78 -31.66
N SER A 370 -3.42 20.94 -31.26
CA SER A 370 -4.17 21.11 -30.00
C SER A 370 -5.43 20.23 -29.93
N SER A 371 -5.60 19.65 -28.74
CA SER A 371 -6.86 19.37 -28.03
C SER A 371 -8.02 18.70 -28.78
N SER A 372 -8.28 17.45 -28.41
CA SER A 372 -9.64 16.92 -28.35
C SER A 372 -9.90 16.31 -26.98
N SER A 373 -10.65 17.06 -26.19
CA SER A 373 -11.48 16.61 -25.09
C SER A 373 -12.46 15.53 -25.56
N THR A 374 -12.56 14.42 -24.82
CA THR A 374 -13.77 13.62 -24.77
C THR A 374 -14.05 13.25 -23.32
N SER A 375 -15.04 13.94 -22.78
CA SER A 375 -15.82 13.60 -21.60
C SER A 375 -16.84 12.48 -21.93
N MET A 376 -17.40 11.92 -20.86
CA MET A 376 -18.66 11.15 -20.80
C MET A 376 -18.60 9.66 -21.20
N SER A 377 -18.50 8.80 -20.18
CA SER A 377 -19.59 7.85 -19.91
C SER A 377 -19.59 7.42 -18.44
N SER A 378 -20.34 8.16 -17.64
CA SER A 378 -20.92 7.70 -16.39
C SER A 378 -22.00 6.66 -16.70
N LYS A 379 -21.96 5.50 -16.03
CA LYS A 379 -23.17 4.73 -15.74
C LYS A 379 -23.15 4.23 -14.30
N PRO A 380 -24.17 4.58 -13.50
CA PRO A 380 -24.33 4.18 -12.12
C PRO A 380 -25.18 2.92 -12.01
N GLY A 381 -25.09 2.23 -10.87
CA GLY A 381 -26.21 1.42 -10.37
C GLY A 381 -25.79 0.07 -9.80
N PHE A 382 -25.80 -0.03 -8.47
CA PHE A 382 -26.53 -1.07 -7.73
C PHE A 382 -26.66 -0.60 -6.27
N LYS A 383 -27.59 0.33 -6.03
CA LYS A 383 -28.23 0.57 -4.72
C LYS A 383 -29.64 0.01 -4.82
N LYS A 384 -29.91 -1.12 -4.14
CA LYS A 384 -31.22 -1.52 -3.59
C LYS A 384 -31.13 -2.93 -3.01
N VAL A 385 -30.98 -3.02 -1.69
CA VAL A 385 -31.61 -4.09 -0.90
C VAL A 385 -32.23 -3.41 0.32
N MET A 386 -33.55 -3.21 0.19
CA MET A 386 -34.59 -3.27 1.20
C MET A 386 -34.39 -2.57 2.55
N GLN A 387 -34.89 -1.34 2.61
CA GLN A 387 -35.72 -0.88 3.71
C GLN A 387 -36.94 -1.81 3.85
N ILE A 388 -37.07 -2.49 4.99
CA ILE A 388 -38.34 -3.05 5.48
C ILE A 388 -38.53 -2.50 6.90
N PHE A 389 -39.78 -2.18 7.24
CA PHE A 389 -40.26 -1.51 8.46
C PHE A 389 -40.29 0.02 8.45
N LYS A 390 -41.16 0.57 7.58
CA LYS A 390 -41.98 1.76 7.91
C LYS A 390 -43.26 1.74 7.07
N GLY A 391 -44.40 1.48 7.71
CA GLY A 391 -45.70 1.61 7.04
C GLY A 391 -46.84 0.79 7.64
N GLY A 392 -47.30 1.19 8.83
CA GLY A 392 -48.59 0.75 9.38
C GLY A 392 -49.33 1.94 9.99
N LYS A 393 -50.10 2.66 9.15
CA LYS A 393 -50.95 3.80 9.53
C LYS A 393 -52.41 3.42 9.27
N ARG A 394 -53.28 3.55 10.29
CA ARG A 394 -54.77 3.52 10.37
C ARG A 394 -55.19 2.57 11.51
N ARG A 395 -56.10 2.86 12.45
CA ARG A 395 -57.19 3.85 12.63
C ARG A 395 -57.39 3.98 14.16
N SER A 396 -57.36 5.17 14.75
CA SER A 396 -58.55 5.93 15.18
C SER A 396 -59.71 5.09 15.74
N SER A 397 -59.83 5.01 17.06
CA SER A 397 -61.11 4.98 17.77
C SER A 397 -60.99 5.76 19.09
N SER A 398 -61.75 6.84 19.13
CA SER A 398 -62.04 7.74 20.23
C SER A 398 -63.08 7.13 21.17
N ASN A 399 -62.87 7.23 22.48
CA ASN A 399 -63.84 7.63 23.51
C ASN A 399 -63.13 7.61 24.88
N ASN A 400 -62.96 8.78 25.53
CA ASN A 400 -63.78 9.26 26.66
C ASN A 400 -63.70 8.31 27.87
N SER A 401 -63.27 8.72 29.07
CA SER A 401 -63.58 9.98 29.76
C SER A 401 -62.94 10.00 31.17
N TYR A 402 -62.81 11.21 31.72
CA TYR A 402 -62.55 11.59 33.12
C TYR A 402 -61.13 11.43 33.66
N ASP A 403 -60.40 12.55 33.76
CA ASP A 403 -60.05 13.02 35.11
C ASP A 403 -59.83 14.55 35.18
N SER A 404 -60.25 15.09 36.32
CA SER A 404 -60.37 16.52 36.66
C SER A 404 -59.03 17.11 37.13
N PRO A 405 -58.90 18.44 37.24
CA PRO A 405 -57.63 19.15 37.36
C PRO A 405 -57.21 19.36 38.82
N GLU A 406 -55.98 18.99 39.17
CA GLU A 406 -55.33 19.50 40.38
C GLU A 406 -53.84 19.81 40.15
N GLN A 407 -53.54 21.09 40.40
CA GLN A 407 -52.28 21.60 40.95
C GLN A 407 -51.05 21.71 40.01
N GLN A 408 -51.16 22.65 39.08
CA GLN A 408 -50.06 23.58 38.80
C GLN A 408 -49.89 24.55 39.98
N ARG A 409 -48.88 24.31 40.82
CA ARG A 409 -48.24 25.33 41.67
C ARG A 409 -46.94 24.75 42.22
N ASN A 410 -45.84 25.00 41.52
CA ASN A 410 -44.47 25.15 42.04
C ASN A 410 -43.45 24.94 40.90
N SER A 411 -43.14 26.02 40.18
CA SER A 411 -41.88 26.14 39.42
C SER A 411 -41.75 27.55 38.80
N GLN A 412 -41.83 28.58 39.63
CA GLN A 412 -41.30 29.91 39.30
C GLN A 412 -40.74 30.53 40.59
N LEU A 413 -39.49 30.20 40.89
CA LEU A 413 -38.60 30.96 41.78
C LEU A 413 -37.25 30.23 41.77
N LEU A 414 -36.40 30.58 40.80
CA LEU A 414 -34.93 30.45 40.83
C LEU A 414 -34.37 31.10 39.55
N ARG A 415 -34.50 32.43 39.49
CA ARG A 415 -33.61 33.34 38.76
C ARG A 415 -33.55 34.63 39.56
N ALA A 416 -32.60 34.67 40.47
CA ALA A 416 -31.93 35.86 40.99
C ALA A 416 -30.50 35.43 41.32
#